data_AF-A0A7S3P6Q4-F1
#
_entry.id   AF-A0A7S3P6Q4-F1
#
_cell.length_a   1.000
_cell.length_b   1.000
_cell.length_c   1.000
_cell.angle_alpha   90.00
_cell.angle_beta   90.00
_cell.angle_gamma   90.00
#
_symmetry.space_group_name_H-M   'P 1'
#
loop_
_entity.id
_entity.type
_entity.pdbx_description
1 polymer ?
#
loop_
_entity_poly.entity_id
_entity_poly.type
_entity_poly.pdbx_seq_one_letter_code
_entity_poly.pdbx_strand_id
1 'polypeptide(L)'
;GLLLWKNSDNLVLNDENWHVSSYYEAVRKNVTTTHMEKVSKWCTGAGIPARICQVPMQARTEHMPRYDPARTSLRSLIKVTASPYVPTPSEYDPPDVFNPNLHAPEGSIDVLGIVESGAEFPPNFGRIRRRVSLTPANSVPSRVGSSVNPEIKPGKGWDLSQPAGADMCDGEYDSWCKRAGGCLLYAHNDNRGAIQFDGLSGWGIFELPNLREGLIVIKVHDWTSGADTTAGWKTENNEVDEAERKLTPKYCEDFKFQFSIDGKVTSWDKATWHAEMKSPERVIRIATLLDEPDFTRGETKDVELAMRMIGCGRVTGFGLTHIYWA
;
A
#
# COMPACT_ATOMS: atom_id res chain seq x y z
N GLY A 1 -51.38 12.19 9.17
CA GLY A 1 -50.37 11.26 9.70
C GLY A 1 -49.05 11.59 9.05
N LEU A 2 -48.01 11.82 9.84
CA LEU A 2 -46.65 12.01 9.33
C LEU A 2 -46.19 10.70 8.71
N LEU A 3 -45.87 10.72 7.41
CA LEU A 3 -45.25 9.58 6.74
C LEU A 3 -43.81 9.49 7.25
N LEU A 4 -43.49 8.41 7.98
CA LEU A 4 -42.14 8.12 8.45
C LEU A 4 -41.21 7.96 7.25
N TRP A 5 -40.09 8.70 7.25
CA TRP A 5 -39.11 8.78 6.16
C TRP A 5 -38.61 7.41 5.68
N LYS A 6 -38.51 6.44 6.59
CA LYS A 6 -38.09 5.05 6.33
C LYS A 6 -39.07 4.24 5.47
N ASN A 7 -40.35 4.62 5.45
CA ASN A 7 -41.43 3.84 4.84
C ASN A 7 -41.86 4.37 3.47
N SER A 8 -41.08 5.29 2.90
CA SER A 8 -41.30 5.78 1.55
C SER A 8 -40.30 5.11 0.61
N ASP A 9 -40.80 4.19 -0.21
CA ASP A 9 -40.05 3.57 -1.31
C ASP A 9 -39.55 4.60 -2.36
N ASN A 10 -39.95 5.88 -2.22
CA ASN A 10 -39.67 6.98 -3.14
C ASN A 10 -38.63 8.00 -2.61
N LEU A 11 -37.94 7.72 -1.48
CA LEU A 11 -37.00 8.66 -0.85
C LEU A 11 -35.52 8.31 -0.98
N VAL A 12 -35.16 7.19 -1.64
CA VAL A 12 -33.91 7.21 -2.41
C VAL A 12 -34.18 8.24 -3.50
N LEU A 13 -33.57 9.42 -3.40
CA LEU A 13 -33.54 10.35 -4.52
C LEU A 13 -33.05 9.51 -5.70
N ASN A 14 -33.94 9.25 -6.68
CA ASN A 14 -33.52 8.67 -7.96
C ASN A 14 -32.24 9.39 -8.40
N ASP A 15 -31.31 8.69 -9.04
CA ASP A 15 -30.02 9.28 -9.43
C ASP A 15 -30.20 10.64 -10.13
N GLU A 16 -31.28 10.80 -10.89
CA GLU A 16 -31.75 12.04 -11.54
C GLU A 16 -31.93 13.26 -10.59
N ASN A 17 -32.29 13.02 -9.34
CA ASN A 17 -32.58 14.04 -8.32
C ASN A 17 -31.34 14.43 -7.49
N TRP A 18 -30.27 13.66 -7.56
CA TRP A 18 -28.97 14.11 -7.09
C TRP A 18 -28.43 15.10 -8.11
N HIS A 19 -28.30 16.36 -7.71
CA HIS A 19 -27.92 17.50 -8.58
C HIS A 19 -26.53 17.36 -9.23
N VAL A 20 -25.82 16.29 -8.89
CA VAL A 20 -24.46 15.96 -9.32
C VAL A 20 -24.37 14.63 -10.06
N SER A 21 -25.44 13.84 -10.22
CA SER A 21 -25.35 12.54 -10.91
C SER A 21 -24.97 12.68 -12.37
N SER A 22 -25.66 13.54 -13.11
CA SER A 22 -25.32 13.82 -14.51
C SER A 22 -23.91 14.40 -14.66
N TYR A 23 -23.47 15.21 -13.68
CA TYR A 23 -22.09 15.71 -13.61
C TYR A 23 -21.08 14.58 -13.37
N TYR A 24 -21.32 13.69 -12.40
CA TYR A 24 -20.46 12.55 -12.11
C TYR A 24 -20.45 11.52 -13.23
N GLU A 25 -21.57 11.26 -13.89
CA GLU A 25 -21.67 10.40 -15.06
C GLU A 25 -20.93 11.02 -16.25
N ALA A 26 -21.06 12.32 -16.48
CA ALA A 26 -20.30 13.03 -17.50
C ALA A 26 -18.79 12.98 -17.21
N VAL A 27 -18.37 13.15 -15.96
CA VAL A 27 -16.97 12.99 -15.53
C VAL A 27 -16.51 11.55 -15.77
N ARG A 28 -17.27 10.54 -15.30
CA ARG A 28 -16.95 9.12 -15.52
C ARG A 28 -16.83 8.79 -16.99
N LYS A 29 -17.80 9.20 -17.82
CA LYS A 29 -17.81 8.99 -19.27
C LYS A 29 -16.62 9.67 -19.93
N ASN A 30 -16.33 10.92 -19.59
CA ASN A 30 -15.18 11.64 -20.14
C ASN A 30 -13.85 11.00 -19.73
N VAL A 31 -13.76 10.50 -18.49
CA VAL A 31 -12.60 9.74 -17.99
C VAL A 31 -12.46 8.41 -18.75
N THR A 32 -13.55 7.69 -19.02
CA THR A 32 -13.47 6.39 -19.70
C THR A 32 -13.29 6.50 -21.22
N THR A 33 -13.87 7.49 -21.90
CA THR A 33 -13.79 7.58 -23.37
C THR A 33 -12.65 8.47 -23.85
N THR A 34 -12.52 9.67 -23.30
CA THR A 34 -11.66 10.72 -23.86
C THR A 34 -10.31 10.77 -23.16
N HIS A 35 -10.29 10.38 -21.88
CA HIS A 35 -9.08 10.34 -21.08
C HIS A 35 -8.29 9.07 -21.34
N MET A 36 -8.92 7.90 -21.53
CA MET A 36 -8.20 6.65 -21.84
C MET A 36 -7.30 6.76 -23.08
N GLU A 37 -7.74 7.39 -24.18
CA GLU A 37 -6.88 7.58 -25.36
C GLU A 37 -5.71 8.55 -25.10
N LYS A 38 -5.96 9.66 -24.38
CA LYS A 38 -4.93 10.64 -24.05
C LYS A 38 -3.94 10.11 -23.02
N VAL A 39 -4.44 9.40 -22.00
CA VAL A 39 -3.67 8.72 -20.95
C VAL A 39 -2.87 7.60 -21.56
N SER A 40 -3.43 6.80 -22.48
CA SER A 40 -2.67 5.77 -23.19
C SER A 40 -1.50 6.39 -23.95
N LYS A 41 -1.72 7.50 -24.68
CA LYS A 41 -0.63 8.20 -25.39
C LYS A 41 0.42 8.75 -24.44
N TRP A 42 0.02 9.41 -23.36
CA TRP A 42 0.95 9.94 -22.35
C TRP A 42 1.73 8.83 -21.64
N CYS A 43 1.05 7.76 -21.23
CA CYS A 43 1.62 6.61 -20.54
C CYS A 43 2.64 5.88 -21.43
N THR A 44 2.33 5.66 -22.72
CA THR A 44 3.32 5.13 -23.67
C THR A 44 4.50 6.07 -23.91
N GLY A 45 4.28 7.38 -23.81
CA GLY A 45 5.34 8.39 -23.96
C GLY A 45 6.34 8.43 -22.79
N ALA A 46 5.97 7.88 -21.63
CA ALA A 46 6.82 7.84 -20.44
C ALA A 46 7.88 6.72 -20.47
N GLY A 47 8.00 5.98 -21.58
CA GLY A 47 8.94 4.85 -21.71
C GLY A 47 8.52 3.61 -20.90
N ILE A 48 7.24 3.53 -20.53
CA ILE A 48 6.61 2.41 -19.83
C ILE A 48 6.04 1.46 -20.90
N PRO A 49 6.15 0.13 -20.72
CA PRO A 49 5.47 -0.84 -21.59
C PRO A 49 4.00 -0.48 -21.82
N ALA A 50 3.57 -0.46 -23.09
CA ALA A 50 2.22 -0.02 -23.48
C ALA A 50 1.12 -0.83 -22.77
N ARG A 51 1.42 -2.08 -22.44
CA ARG A 51 0.50 -3.01 -21.78
C ARG A 51 0.11 -2.55 -20.38
N ILE A 52 1.03 -1.92 -19.63
CA ILE A 52 0.73 -1.32 -18.32
C ILE A 52 -0.36 -0.23 -18.44
N CYS A 53 -0.43 0.45 -19.58
CA CYS A 53 -1.41 1.50 -19.84
C CYS A 53 -2.78 0.96 -20.28
N GLN A 54 -2.88 -0.32 -20.63
CA GLN A 54 -4.07 -0.92 -21.25
C GLN A 54 -4.70 -2.02 -20.40
N VAL A 55 -3.95 -2.57 -19.45
CA VAL A 55 -4.39 -3.67 -18.59
C VAL A 55 -4.84 -3.12 -17.23
N PRO A 56 -6.07 -3.41 -16.78
CA PRO A 56 -6.50 -3.09 -15.42
C PRO A 56 -5.62 -3.81 -14.40
N MET A 57 -4.97 -3.05 -13.52
CA MET A 57 -4.08 -3.62 -12.50
C MET A 57 -4.71 -3.58 -11.12
N GLN A 58 -4.40 -4.61 -10.33
CA GLN A 58 -4.50 -4.56 -8.88
C GLN A 58 -3.29 -3.79 -8.33
N ALA A 59 -3.47 -3.14 -7.18
CA ALA A 59 -2.41 -2.39 -6.52
C ALA A 59 -2.50 -2.50 -5.01
N ARG A 60 -1.35 -2.43 -4.35
CA ARG A 60 -1.22 -2.15 -2.91
C ARG A 60 -0.19 -1.08 -2.68
N THR A 61 -0.40 -0.25 -1.66
CA THR A 61 0.43 0.94 -1.42
C THR A 61 0.65 1.22 0.06
N GLU A 62 1.79 1.83 0.37
CA GLU A 62 2.06 2.47 1.66
C GLU A 62 1.79 3.98 1.67
N HIS A 63 1.26 4.54 0.58
CA HIS A 63 0.73 5.90 0.58
C HIS A 63 -0.61 5.97 1.33
N MET A 64 -0.90 7.14 1.88
CA MET A 64 -2.09 7.39 2.71
C MET A 64 -2.85 8.64 2.26
N PRO A 65 -4.15 8.76 2.58
CA PRO A 65 -4.99 7.79 3.33
C PRO A 65 -5.44 6.59 2.49
N ARG A 66 -5.95 5.53 3.14
CA ARG A 66 -6.36 4.27 2.49
C ARG A 66 -7.75 3.84 2.96
N TYR A 67 -8.77 3.83 2.11
CA TYR A 67 -10.14 3.48 2.53
C TYR A 67 -10.28 2.18 3.34
N ASP A 68 -9.49 1.14 3.00
CA ASP A 68 -9.42 -0.12 3.74
C ASP A 68 -7.94 -0.48 3.93
N PRO A 69 -7.30 0.07 4.96
CA PRO A 69 -5.86 -0.03 5.08
C PRO A 69 -5.39 -1.49 5.25
N ALA A 70 -6.16 -2.32 5.95
CA ALA A 70 -5.87 -3.74 6.15
C ALA A 70 -5.83 -4.52 4.83
N ARG A 71 -6.66 -4.14 3.84
CA ARG A 71 -6.70 -4.81 2.53
C ARG A 71 -5.94 -4.10 1.43
N THR A 72 -5.62 -2.82 1.58
CA THR A 72 -4.99 -1.99 0.52
C THR A 72 -3.54 -1.61 0.82
N SER A 73 -3.08 -1.82 2.06
CA SER A 73 -1.66 -1.71 2.44
C SER A 73 -0.81 -2.75 1.72
N LEU A 74 0.41 -2.37 1.37
CA LEU A 74 1.44 -3.27 0.86
C LEU A 74 1.76 -4.39 1.86
N ARG A 75 1.62 -4.09 3.15
CA ARG A 75 1.79 -5.06 4.25
C ARG A 75 0.81 -6.23 4.17
N SER A 76 -0.37 -6.02 3.56
CA SER A 76 -1.34 -7.09 3.34
C SER A 76 -0.85 -8.18 2.38
N LEU A 77 0.20 -7.89 1.59
CA LEU A 77 0.85 -8.87 0.72
C LEU A 77 2.02 -9.57 1.40
N ILE A 78 2.55 -9.06 2.51
CA ILE A 78 3.73 -9.62 3.15
C ILE A 78 3.39 -11.02 3.68
N LYS A 79 4.20 -11.99 3.30
CA LYS A 79 4.07 -13.35 3.82
C LYS A 79 4.37 -13.34 5.31
N VAL A 80 3.39 -13.71 6.15
CA VAL A 80 3.43 -13.47 7.61
C VAL A 80 4.61 -14.12 8.33
N THR A 81 5.12 -15.25 7.82
CA THR A 81 6.33 -15.88 8.34
C THR A 81 7.60 -15.05 8.15
N ALA A 82 7.51 -13.94 7.40
CA ALA A 82 8.62 -13.14 6.93
C ALA A 82 8.75 -11.76 7.58
N SER A 83 7.82 -11.36 8.44
CA SER A 83 7.79 -9.99 8.97
C SER A 83 8.60 -9.87 10.26
N PRO A 84 9.77 -9.18 10.27
CA PRO A 84 10.41 -8.74 11.51
C PRO A 84 9.65 -7.56 12.14
N TYR A 85 8.73 -6.94 11.39
CA TYR A 85 8.00 -5.76 11.84
C TYR A 85 6.98 -6.10 12.92
N VAL A 86 7.16 -5.46 14.06
CA VAL A 86 6.16 -5.36 15.13
C VAL A 86 5.57 -3.96 15.01
N PRO A 87 4.25 -3.82 14.76
CA PRO A 87 3.60 -2.51 14.77
C PRO A 87 3.92 -1.77 16.06
N THR A 88 4.45 -0.56 15.94
CA THR A 88 4.59 0.30 17.12
C THR A 88 3.19 0.63 17.61
N PRO A 89 2.88 0.43 18.90
CA PRO A 89 1.62 0.90 19.46
C PRO A 89 1.45 2.38 19.13
N SER A 90 0.21 2.81 18.89
CA SER A 90 -0.06 4.24 18.77
C SER A 90 0.45 4.93 20.04
N GLU A 91 1.30 5.94 19.90
CA GLU A 91 1.75 6.78 21.03
C GLU A 91 0.58 7.54 21.69
N TYR A 92 -0.55 7.57 21.00
CA TYR A 92 -1.77 8.23 21.41
C TYR A 92 -2.94 7.22 21.42
N ASP A 93 -3.61 7.11 22.56
CA ASP A 93 -4.81 6.28 22.73
C ASP A 93 -6.05 7.19 22.78
N PRO A 94 -6.95 7.15 21.78
CA PRO A 94 -8.17 7.95 21.76
C PRO A 94 -9.13 7.57 22.92
N PRO A 95 -10.10 8.44 23.26
CA PRO A 95 -10.56 9.61 22.52
C PRO A 95 -9.83 10.92 22.82
N ASP A 96 -9.79 11.82 21.81
CA ASP A 96 -9.32 13.21 21.95
C ASP A 96 -10.09 13.98 23.02
N VAL A 97 -9.40 14.95 23.62
CA VAL A 97 -10.01 16.01 24.43
C VAL A 97 -11.14 16.61 23.61
N PHE A 98 -12.36 16.56 24.14
CA PHE A 98 -13.56 17.09 23.49
C PHE A 98 -13.29 18.48 22.90
N ASN A 99 -13.41 18.62 21.57
CA ASN A 99 -13.30 19.90 20.89
C ASN A 99 -14.70 20.51 20.73
N PRO A 100 -15.11 21.43 21.62
CA PRO A 100 -16.45 22.03 21.57
C PRO A 100 -16.73 22.78 20.26
N ASN A 101 -15.70 23.18 19.50
CA ASN A 101 -15.89 23.87 18.22
C ASN A 101 -16.20 22.92 17.05
N LEU A 102 -15.90 21.63 17.19
CA LEU A 102 -16.27 20.59 16.22
C LEU A 102 -17.53 19.84 16.64
N HIS A 103 -17.87 19.94 17.93
CA HIS A 103 -19.15 19.50 18.42
C HIS A 103 -20.24 20.46 17.94
N ALA A 104 -21.35 19.91 17.48
CA ALA A 104 -22.51 20.73 17.16
C ALA A 104 -22.93 21.51 18.44
N PRO A 105 -23.25 22.81 18.35
CA PRO A 105 -23.73 23.58 19.50
C PRO A 105 -24.88 22.85 20.20
N GLU A 106 -24.96 22.96 21.52
CA GLU A 106 -26.05 22.34 22.28
C GLU A 106 -27.41 22.82 21.72
N GLY A 107 -28.30 21.87 21.41
CA GLY A 107 -29.59 22.14 20.78
C GLY A 107 -29.59 22.38 19.26
N SER A 108 -28.42 22.41 18.60
CA SER A 108 -28.35 22.53 17.12
C SER A 108 -28.67 21.22 16.37
N ILE A 109 -28.50 20.08 17.06
CA ILE A 109 -28.94 18.76 16.59
C ILE A 109 -30.06 18.34 17.54
N ASP A 110 -31.28 18.29 17.01
CA ASP A 110 -32.41 17.72 17.72
C ASP A 110 -32.32 16.19 17.67
N VAL A 111 -31.50 15.64 18.57
CA VAL A 111 -31.28 14.18 18.67
C VAL A 111 -32.60 13.46 18.92
N LEU A 112 -33.49 14.05 19.73
CA LEU A 112 -34.83 13.53 19.96
C LEU A 112 -35.65 13.59 18.69
N GLY A 113 -35.66 14.72 17.98
CA GLY A 113 -36.28 14.85 16.66
C GLY A 113 -35.78 13.82 15.66
N ILE A 114 -34.48 13.50 15.60
CA ILE A 114 -33.90 12.46 14.72
C ILE A 114 -34.31 11.04 15.14
N VAL A 115 -34.28 10.76 16.44
CA VAL A 115 -34.66 9.45 16.99
C VAL A 115 -36.17 9.21 16.89
N GLU A 116 -36.98 10.24 17.12
CA GLU A 116 -38.45 10.20 17.12
C GLU A 116 -39.05 10.35 15.72
N SER A 117 -38.38 11.03 14.78
CA SER A 117 -38.79 11.07 13.36
C SER A 117 -38.54 9.76 12.58
N GLY A 118 -37.96 8.75 13.25
CA GLY A 118 -38.34 7.36 13.03
C GLY A 118 -38.00 6.82 11.65
N ALA A 119 -36.73 6.87 11.28
CA ALA A 119 -36.14 5.59 10.94
C ALA A 119 -35.62 5.02 12.26
N GLU A 120 -36.09 3.84 12.69
CA GLU A 120 -35.18 2.95 13.41
C GLU A 120 -33.88 2.97 12.61
N PHE A 121 -32.87 3.67 13.12
CA PHE A 121 -31.50 3.43 12.74
C PHE A 121 -31.24 2.09 13.40
N PRO A 122 -31.28 0.93 12.69
CA PRO A 122 -30.50 -0.18 13.19
C PRO A 122 -29.10 0.41 13.15
N PRO A 123 -28.46 0.72 14.29
CA PRO A 123 -27.03 0.96 14.23
C PRO A 123 -26.52 -0.21 13.43
N ASN A 124 -25.92 0.09 12.27
CA ASN A 124 -25.14 -0.90 11.59
C ASN A 124 -23.89 -1.05 12.45
N PHE A 125 -24.08 -1.56 13.67
CA PHE A 125 -23.08 -2.26 14.44
C PHE A 125 -22.59 -3.43 13.60
N GLY A 126 -23.19 -3.82 12.47
CA GLY A 126 -22.48 -4.58 11.45
C GLY A 126 -21.25 -3.85 10.89
N ARG A 127 -21.23 -2.51 10.71
CA ARG A 127 -20.03 -1.71 10.38
C ARG A 127 -19.10 -1.51 11.59
N ILE A 128 -19.64 -1.16 12.76
CA ILE A 128 -18.83 -0.93 13.97
C ILE A 128 -18.32 -2.25 14.57
N ARG A 129 -19.14 -3.30 14.69
CA ARG A 129 -18.68 -4.68 14.99
C ARG A 129 -17.96 -5.31 13.82
N ARG A 130 -18.14 -4.96 12.53
CA ARG A 130 -17.12 -5.35 11.54
C ARG A 130 -15.79 -4.70 11.88
N ARG A 131 -15.72 -3.44 12.29
CA ARG A 131 -14.44 -2.84 12.68
C ARG A 131 -13.86 -3.40 13.98
N VAL A 132 -14.68 -3.71 14.98
CA VAL A 132 -14.21 -4.26 16.28
C VAL A 132 -14.06 -5.79 16.23
N SER A 133 -14.73 -6.49 15.32
CA SER A 133 -14.67 -7.96 15.15
C SER A 133 -13.90 -8.43 13.90
N LEU A 134 -13.56 -7.54 12.95
CA LEU A 134 -12.58 -7.82 11.87
C LEU A 134 -11.14 -7.53 12.30
N THR A 135 -10.91 -7.02 13.51
CA THR A 135 -9.58 -6.95 14.09
C THR A 135 -9.53 -7.64 15.46
N PRO A 136 -9.47 -8.98 15.53
CA PRO A 136 -8.18 -9.50 15.92
C PRO A 136 -7.21 -9.14 14.78
N ALA A 137 -6.05 -8.58 15.11
CA ALA A 137 -4.90 -8.44 14.21
C ALA A 137 -4.45 -9.77 13.52
N ASN A 138 -5.26 -10.83 13.64
CA ASN A 138 -5.07 -12.21 13.23
C ASN A 138 -6.05 -12.69 12.14
N SER A 139 -6.95 -11.85 11.58
CA SER A 139 -7.94 -12.30 10.57
C SER A 139 -7.70 -11.85 9.12
N VAL A 140 -6.56 -11.19 8.82
CA VAL A 140 -5.98 -11.41 7.49
C VAL A 140 -5.73 -12.91 7.44
N PRO A 141 -6.34 -13.69 6.52
CA PRO A 141 -6.03 -15.10 6.42
C PRO A 141 -4.53 -15.19 6.09
N SER A 142 -3.73 -15.41 7.15
CA SER A 142 -2.31 -15.66 7.07
C SER A 142 -2.17 -16.92 6.24
N ARG A 143 -1.90 -16.74 4.96
CA ARG A 143 -1.46 -17.81 4.11
C ARG A 143 -0.05 -18.13 4.58
N VAL A 144 0.04 -19.04 5.53
CA VAL A 144 1.30 -19.67 5.93
C VAL A 144 1.67 -20.61 4.78
N GLY A 145 2.12 -20.05 3.67
CA GLY A 145 2.77 -20.82 2.61
C GLY A 145 4.22 -21.09 3.00
N SER A 146 4.76 -22.26 2.65
CA SER A 146 6.21 -22.38 2.48
C SER A 146 6.61 -21.52 1.27
N SER A 147 7.83 -20.96 1.21
CA SER A 147 8.32 -20.41 -0.06
C SER A 147 8.37 -21.53 -1.10
N VAL A 148 8.08 -21.20 -2.36
CA VAL A 148 8.20 -22.15 -3.48
C VAL A 148 9.66 -22.59 -3.65
N ASN A 149 10.61 -21.72 -3.26
CA ASN A 149 12.04 -22.02 -3.27
C ASN A 149 12.61 -22.00 -1.83
N PRO A 150 13.13 -23.12 -1.30
CA PRO A 150 13.67 -23.19 0.07
C PRO A 150 14.91 -22.30 0.30
N GLU A 151 15.56 -21.83 -0.77
CA GLU A 151 16.69 -20.89 -0.70
C GLU A 151 16.23 -19.45 -0.42
N ILE A 152 14.97 -19.11 -0.71
CA ILE A 152 14.41 -17.78 -0.48
C ILE A 152 13.83 -17.75 0.93
N LYS A 153 14.69 -17.42 1.88
CA LYS A 153 14.31 -17.23 3.28
C LYS A 153 13.96 -15.78 3.54
N PRO A 154 12.92 -15.51 4.34
CA PRO A 154 12.63 -14.16 4.81
C PRO A 154 13.84 -13.40 5.35
N GLY A 155 13.99 -12.17 4.87
CA GLY A 155 14.91 -11.20 5.43
C GLY A 155 14.42 -10.64 6.76
N LYS A 156 15.35 -10.25 7.62
CA LYS A 156 15.08 -9.70 8.96
C LYS A 156 15.26 -8.20 9.04
N GLY A 157 15.83 -7.57 8.01
CA GLY A 157 16.37 -6.20 8.12
C GLY A 157 15.63 -5.16 7.28
N TRP A 158 14.44 -5.47 6.76
CA TRP A 158 13.58 -4.45 6.20
C TRP A 158 12.73 -3.82 7.29
N ASP A 159 12.38 -2.55 7.13
CA ASP A 159 11.52 -1.81 8.07
C ASP A 159 10.39 -1.09 7.33
N LEU A 160 9.47 -0.50 8.07
CA LEU A 160 8.49 0.43 7.55
C LEU A 160 8.92 1.84 7.89
N SER A 161 9.06 2.69 6.87
CA SER A 161 9.35 4.12 7.06
C SER A 161 8.27 4.84 7.87
N GLN A 162 7.10 4.22 8.01
CA GLN A 162 5.98 4.71 8.79
C GLN A 162 5.55 3.67 9.84
N PRO A 163 5.73 3.95 11.14
CA PRO A 163 5.38 3.00 12.19
C PRO A 163 3.89 2.98 12.56
N ALA A 164 3.02 3.77 11.90
CA ALA A 164 1.58 3.65 12.14
C ALA A 164 1.11 2.24 11.78
N GLY A 165 0.20 1.69 12.59
CA GLY A 165 -0.49 0.44 12.30
C GLY A 165 -1.10 0.46 10.91
N ALA A 166 -1.08 -0.69 10.24
CA ALA A 166 -1.62 -0.78 8.89
C ALA A 166 -3.05 -0.27 8.84
N ASP A 167 -3.84 -0.52 9.90
CA ASP A 167 -5.25 -0.23 10.14
C ASP A 167 -5.59 1.20 10.55
N MET A 168 -4.62 2.03 10.96
CA MET A 168 -4.90 3.29 11.65
C MET A 168 -5.03 4.51 10.70
N CYS A 169 -5.30 4.27 9.41
CA CYS A 169 -5.11 5.27 8.36
C CYS A 169 -6.12 5.26 7.21
N ASP A 170 -7.41 5.24 7.57
CA ASP A 170 -8.49 5.18 6.59
C ASP A 170 -8.98 6.53 6.05
N GLY A 171 -8.40 7.63 6.55
CA GLY A 171 -8.75 8.99 6.14
C GLY A 171 -10.02 9.51 6.82
N GLU A 172 -10.57 8.76 7.79
CA GLU A 172 -11.60 9.29 8.66
C GLU A 172 -11.01 10.36 9.59
N TYR A 173 -11.87 11.29 10.00
CA TYR A 173 -11.50 12.36 10.93
C TYR A 173 -10.88 11.80 12.23
N ASP A 174 -11.40 10.66 12.69
CA ASP A 174 -10.93 9.97 13.90
C ASP A 174 -9.83 8.94 13.61
N SER A 175 -9.29 8.87 12.39
CA SER A 175 -8.16 7.99 12.07
C SER A 175 -6.84 8.59 12.58
N TRP A 176 -5.92 7.75 13.08
CA TRP A 176 -4.71 8.21 13.78
C TRP A 176 -3.45 7.72 13.09
N CYS A 177 -3.08 8.43 12.02
CA CYS A 177 -1.92 8.13 11.20
C CYS A 177 -0.59 8.63 11.73
N LYS A 178 -0.20 8.23 12.95
CA LYS A 178 1.04 8.68 13.61
C LYS A 178 1.25 10.20 13.46
N ARG A 179 0.59 11.00 14.30
CA ARG A 179 0.81 12.45 14.37
C ARG A 179 2.27 12.68 14.79
N ALA A 180 3.05 13.41 13.98
CA ALA A 180 4.43 13.76 14.28
C ALA A 180 4.59 15.29 14.31
N GLY A 181 5.27 15.81 15.33
CA GLY A 181 5.37 17.25 15.59
C GLY A 181 4.05 17.81 16.11
N GLY A 182 4.07 18.86 16.95
CA GLY A 182 2.91 19.40 17.67
C GLY A 182 1.76 19.98 16.81
N CYS A 183 1.63 19.58 15.56
CA CYS A 183 0.51 19.85 14.68
C CYS A 183 -0.33 18.57 14.52
N LEU A 184 -1.57 18.61 15.01
CA LEU A 184 -2.48 17.46 15.07
C LEU A 184 -2.80 16.84 13.68
N LEU A 185 -2.61 17.57 12.58
CA LEU A 185 -2.93 17.11 11.22
C LEU A 185 -1.69 16.90 10.33
N TYR A 186 -0.48 17.03 10.88
CA TYR A 186 0.73 16.87 10.10
C TYR A 186 0.86 15.45 9.54
N ALA A 187 1.19 15.35 8.25
CA ALA A 187 1.31 14.10 7.48
C ALA A 187 0.07 13.20 7.42
N HIS A 188 -1.10 13.66 7.92
CA HIS A 188 -2.32 12.86 7.98
C HIS A 188 -2.83 12.43 6.58
N ASN A 189 -2.55 13.23 5.53
CA ASN A 189 -3.06 12.99 4.17
C ASN A 189 -2.00 13.02 3.03
N ASP A 190 -0.71 13.18 3.34
CA ASP A 190 0.37 13.21 2.32
C ASP A 190 1.58 12.37 2.73
N ASN A 191 1.41 11.45 3.69
CA ASN A 191 2.51 10.58 4.04
C ASN A 191 2.79 9.59 2.90
N ARG A 192 4.08 9.45 2.58
CA ARG A 192 4.59 8.56 1.54
C ARG A 192 5.34 7.41 2.19
N GLY A 193 4.58 6.53 2.85
CA GLY A 193 5.12 5.34 3.49
C GLY A 193 5.78 4.40 2.48
N ALA A 194 6.71 3.59 2.96
CA ALA A 194 7.39 2.56 2.20
C ALA A 194 7.91 1.43 3.09
N ILE A 195 8.08 0.24 2.51
CA ILE A 195 8.93 -0.81 3.09
C ILE A 195 10.36 -0.52 2.66
N GLN A 196 11.22 -0.19 3.61
CA GLN A 196 12.61 0.18 3.39
C GLN A 196 13.50 -1.06 3.39
N PHE A 197 14.33 -1.15 2.35
CA PHE A 197 15.34 -2.18 2.16
C PHE A 197 16.71 -1.53 2.00
N ASP A 198 17.73 -2.25 2.45
CA ASP A 198 19.13 -2.01 2.12
C ASP A 198 19.85 -3.31 1.76
N GLY A 199 21.16 -3.22 1.54
CA GLY A 199 22.01 -4.36 1.16
C GLY A 199 22.17 -5.43 2.25
N LEU A 200 21.65 -5.21 3.46
CA LEU A 200 21.68 -6.11 4.61
C LEU A 200 20.28 -6.62 5.00
N SER A 201 19.21 -6.10 4.38
CA SER A 201 17.83 -6.39 4.79
C SER A 201 17.36 -7.83 4.55
N GLY A 202 17.98 -8.55 3.60
CA GLY A 202 17.50 -9.84 3.11
C GLY A 202 16.26 -9.74 2.23
N TRP A 203 15.57 -10.86 2.02
CA TRP A 203 14.39 -10.95 1.15
C TRP A 203 13.12 -10.38 1.79
N GLY A 204 12.48 -9.41 1.13
CA GLY A 204 11.06 -9.14 1.33
C GLY A 204 10.23 -10.10 0.48
N ILE A 205 9.30 -10.83 1.08
CA ILE A 205 8.46 -11.84 0.39
C ILE A 205 7.00 -11.41 0.42
N PHE A 206 6.39 -11.38 -0.75
CA PHE A 206 5.04 -10.90 -1.01
C PHE A 206 4.23 -11.97 -1.75
N GLU A 207 2.96 -12.11 -1.39
CA GLU A 207 1.99 -12.96 -2.09
C GLU A 207 1.05 -12.08 -2.90
N LEU A 208 1.09 -12.20 -4.23
CA LEU A 208 0.28 -11.44 -5.17
C LEU A 208 -0.94 -12.29 -5.57
N PRO A 209 -2.15 -11.97 -5.08
CA PRO A 209 -3.31 -12.79 -5.34
C PRO A 209 -3.92 -12.53 -6.72
N ASN A 210 -4.42 -13.58 -7.36
CA ASN A 210 -5.17 -13.50 -8.61
C ASN A 210 -4.43 -12.81 -9.76
N LEU A 211 -3.15 -13.12 -9.95
CA LEU A 211 -2.38 -12.68 -11.11
C LEU A 211 -2.82 -13.50 -12.34
N ARG A 212 -3.25 -12.83 -13.40
CA ARG A 212 -3.79 -13.43 -14.62
C ARG A 212 -3.10 -12.94 -15.88
N GLU A 213 -2.67 -11.70 -15.94
CA GLU A 213 -2.10 -11.09 -17.14
C GLU A 213 -0.56 -11.26 -17.17
N GLY A 214 0.08 -11.75 -16.12
CA GLY A 214 1.55 -11.91 -16.17
C GLY A 214 2.26 -10.55 -16.21
N LEU A 215 1.74 -9.58 -15.46
CA LEU A 215 2.29 -8.25 -15.37
C LEU A 215 2.58 -7.92 -13.90
N ILE A 216 3.82 -7.56 -13.58
CA ILE A 216 4.23 -7.12 -12.23
C ILE A 216 5.07 -5.86 -12.37
N VAL A 217 4.64 -4.80 -11.72
CA VAL A 217 5.32 -3.50 -11.70
C VAL A 217 5.52 -3.07 -10.26
N ILE A 218 6.72 -2.61 -9.94
CA ILE A 218 7.02 -2.03 -8.63
C ILE A 218 7.23 -0.52 -8.76
N LYS A 219 6.84 0.21 -7.72
CA LYS A 219 7.19 1.62 -7.54
C LYS A 219 8.04 1.77 -6.30
N VAL A 220 9.21 2.34 -6.47
CA VAL A 220 10.17 2.56 -5.39
C VAL A 220 10.60 4.02 -5.33
N HIS A 221 11.08 4.43 -4.16
CA HIS A 221 11.99 5.56 -4.06
C HIS A 221 13.41 5.07 -3.79
N ASP A 222 14.40 5.70 -4.41
CA ASP A 222 15.83 5.35 -4.32
C ASP A 222 16.68 6.48 -3.74
N TRP A 223 16.04 7.41 -3.03
CA TRP A 223 16.68 8.53 -2.34
C TRP A 223 16.81 8.33 -0.83
N THR A 224 16.39 7.17 -0.30
CA THR A 224 16.58 6.81 1.11
C THR A 224 17.97 6.25 1.36
N SER A 225 18.50 6.50 2.56
CA SER A 225 19.63 5.76 3.11
C SER A 225 19.19 4.34 3.52
N GLY A 226 20.14 3.51 3.98
CA GLY A 226 19.81 2.18 4.49
C GLY A 226 18.75 2.19 5.59
N ALA A 227 18.11 1.04 5.81
CA ALA A 227 17.01 0.90 6.76
C ALA A 227 17.49 1.13 8.20
N ASP A 228 16.59 1.59 9.06
CA ASP A 228 16.90 1.80 10.48
C ASP A 228 17.11 0.46 11.20
N THR A 229 16.35 -0.58 10.85
CA THR A 229 16.48 -1.93 11.44
C THR A 229 17.88 -2.53 11.29
N THR A 230 18.61 -2.19 10.23
CA THR A 230 19.97 -2.71 9.99
C THR A 230 21.05 -1.89 10.68
N ALA A 231 20.69 -0.90 11.52
CA ALA A 231 21.67 -0.12 12.25
C ALA A 231 22.59 -1.00 13.10
N GLY A 232 23.90 -0.92 12.82
CA GLY A 232 24.92 -1.73 13.48
C GLY A 232 25.14 -3.12 12.88
N TRP A 233 24.35 -3.53 11.87
CA TRP A 233 24.54 -4.81 11.19
C TRP A 233 25.79 -4.77 10.31
N LYS A 234 26.50 -5.89 10.28
CA LYS A 234 27.71 -6.06 9.45
C LYS A 234 27.45 -6.90 8.20
N THR A 235 26.42 -7.73 8.26
CA THR A 235 26.10 -8.79 7.29
C THR A 235 24.60 -8.83 7.04
N GLU A 236 24.22 -9.49 5.94
CA GLU A 236 22.80 -9.74 5.64
C GLU A 236 22.14 -10.49 6.80
N ASN A 237 20.95 -10.04 7.22
CA ASN A 237 20.21 -10.62 8.36
C ASN A 237 20.96 -10.63 9.71
N ASN A 238 22.04 -9.85 9.83
CA ASN A 238 22.94 -9.81 10.99
C ASN A 238 23.50 -11.19 11.38
N GLU A 239 23.66 -12.10 10.41
CA GLU A 239 24.23 -13.42 10.64
C GLU A 239 25.74 -13.28 10.75
N VAL A 240 26.34 -13.80 11.83
CA VAL A 240 27.77 -13.58 12.14
C VAL A 240 28.63 -14.17 11.01
N ASP A 241 29.10 -13.32 10.11
CA ASP A 241 30.14 -13.63 9.16
C ASP A 241 31.21 -12.55 9.30
N GLU A 242 32.39 -12.94 9.76
CA GLU A 242 33.47 -12.02 10.16
C GLU A 242 34.21 -11.39 8.96
N ALA A 243 33.76 -11.68 7.74
CA ALA A 243 34.39 -11.18 6.52
C ALA A 243 33.71 -9.91 5.99
N GLU A 244 34.34 -8.78 6.34
CA GLU A 244 34.39 -7.51 5.59
C GLU A 244 33.10 -6.67 5.41
N ARG A 245 33.24 -5.35 5.57
CA ARG A 245 32.93 -4.39 4.49
C ARG A 245 33.35 -2.95 4.79
N LYS A 246 33.82 -2.28 3.74
CA LYS A 246 34.12 -0.83 3.65
C LYS A 246 32.92 -0.11 3.03
N LEU A 247 32.64 1.11 3.52
CA LEU A 247 31.64 2.02 2.94
C LEU A 247 32.15 2.57 1.59
N THR A 248 31.31 2.56 0.56
CA THR A 248 31.59 3.01 -0.83
C THR A 248 30.40 3.83 -1.37
N PRO A 249 30.45 4.46 -2.57
CA PRO A 249 29.45 5.45 -3.03
C PRO A 249 28.00 4.96 -3.13
N LYS A 250 27.04 5.90 -3.32
CA LYS A 250 25.57 5.68 -3.29
C LYS A 250 25.08 4.43 -4.04
N TYR A 251 25.76 3.99 -5.10
CA TYR A 251 25.66 2.63 -5.62
C TYR A 251 27.08 2.10 -5.81
N CYS A 252 27.46 1.11 -5.00
CA CYS A 252 28.74 0.41 -5.08
C CYS A 252 28.84 -0.45 -6.34
N GLU A 253 30.06 -0.86 -6.72
CA GLU A 253 30.28 -1.73 -7.89
C GLU A 253 29.65 -3.12 -7.71
N ASP A 254 29.56 -3.59 -6.46
CA ASP A 254 28.95 -4.88 -6.12
C ASP A 254 27.42 -4.84 -6.03
N PHE A 255 26.78 -3.71 -6.35
CA PHE A 255 25.33 -3.56 -6.29
C PHE A 255 24.63 -4.63 -7.13
N LYS A 256 23.67 -5.32 -6.52
CA LYS A 256 22.68 -6.12 -7.25
C LYS A 256 21.29 -5.92 -6.67
N PHE A 257 20.31 -5.72 -7.53
CA PHE A 257 18.91 -5.88 -7.21
C PHE A 257 18.48 -7.28 -7.63
N GLN A 258 17.94 -8.06 -6.70
CA GLN A 258 17.45 -9.41 -6.99
C GLN A 258 15.97 -9.48 -6.72
N PHE A 259 15.26 -10.14 -7.60
CA PHE A 259 13.86 -10.47 -7.39
C PHE A 259 13.59 -11.90 -7.84
N SER A 260 12.55 -12.51 -7.28
CA SER A 260 12.12 -13.85 -7.60
C SER A 260 10.64 -13.85 -7.84
N ILE A 261 10.22 -14.56 -8.89
CA ILE A 261 8.81 -14.79 -9.22
C ILE A 261 8.63 -16.30 -9.23
N ASP A 262 7.80 -16.81 -8.32
CA ASP A 262 7.57 -18.25 -8.10
C ASP A 262 8.89 -19.06 -7.95
N GLY A 263 9.86 -18.48 -7.23
CA GLY A 263 11.14 -19.13 -6.94
C GLY A 263 12.23 -18.95 -8.01
N LYS A 264 11.90 -18.42 -9.20
CA LYS A 264 12.86 -18.11 -10.26
C LYS A 264 13.53 -16.75 -9.99
N VAL A 265 14.78 -16.79 -9.56
CA VAL A 265 15.57 -15.59 -9.25
C VAL A 265 16.13 -14.93 -10.51
N THR A 266 15.89 -13.62 -10.62
CA THR A 266 16.51 -12.71 -11.59
C THR A 266 17.38 -11.72 -10.84
N SER A 267 18.55 -11.40 -11.39
CA SER A 267 19.51 -10.45 -10.80
C SER A 267 19.83 -9.35 -11.79
N TRP A 268 19.64 -8.10 -11.37
CA TRP A 268 20.05 -6.90 -12.09
C TRP A 268 21.29 -6.31 -11.44
N ASP A 269 22.32 -6.04 -12.24
CA ASP A 269 23.44 -5.22 -11.81
C ASP A 269 23.06 -3.73 -11.81
N LYS A 270 24.01 -2.87 -11.44
CA LYS A 270 23.81 -1.41 -11.36
C LYS A 270 23.39 -0.81 -12.71
N ALA A 271 24.00 -1.26 -13.81
CA ALA A 271 23.69 -0.76 -15.14
C ALA A 271 22.27 -1.14 -15.56
N THR A 272 21.90 -2.40 -15.37
CA THR A 272 20.57 -2.95 -15.67
C THR A 272 19.51 -2.28 -14.81
N TRP A 273 19.73 -2.14 -13.50
CA TRP A 273 18.81 -1.43 -12.59
C TRP A 273 18.52 0.00 -13.09
N HIS A 274 19.54 0.74 -13.50
CA HIS A 274 19.35 2.08 -14.02
C HIS A 274 18.63 2.12 -15.38
N ALA A 275 18.87 1.13 -16.24
CA ALA A 275 18.21 1.04 -17.55
C ALA A 275 16.73 0.66 -17.44
N GLU A 276 16.40 -0.27 -16.54
CA GLU A 276 15.04 -0.76 -16.31
C GLU A 276 14.18 0.24 -15.52
N MET A 277 14.80 1.01 -14.62
CA MET A 277 14.09 1.99 -13.78
C MET A 277 13.68 3.24 -14.56
N LYS A 278 12.38 3.35 -14.84
CA LYS A 278 11.78 4.54 -15.48
C LYS A 278 11.39 5.58 -14.44
N SER A 279 11.47 6.85 -14.83
CA SER A 279 11.13 7.99 -13.98
C SER A 279 10.01 8.81 -14.62
N PRO A 280 8.75 8.33 -14.56
CA PRO A 280 7.63 9.02 -15.19
C PRO A 280 7.40 10.42 -14.61
N GLU A 281 7.77 10.62 -13.33
CA GLU A 281 7.72 11.91 -12.66
C GLU A 281 8.91 12.08 -11.71
N ARG A 282 9.10 13.30 -11.22
CA ARG A 282 10.10 13.62 -10.20
C ARG A 282 9.88 12.73 -8.97
N VAL A 283 10.94 12.03 -8.54
CA VAL A 283 10.96 11.21 -7.33
C VAL A 283 10.09 9.93 -7.41
N ILE A 284 9.46 9.66 -8.55
CA ILE A 284 8.77 8.40 -8.81
C ILE A 284 9.65 7.56 -9.69
N ARG A 285 10.03 6.37 -9.21
CA ARG A 285 10.72 5.40 -10.03
C ARG A 285 9.94 4.10 -10.08
N ILE A 286 9.83 3.54 -11.27
CA ILE A 286 9.10 2.31 -11.53
C ILE A 286 9.96 1.32 -12.31
N ALA A 287 9.79 0.05 -12.03
CA ALA A 287 10.38 -1.04 -12.79
C ALA A 287 9.33 -2.10 -13.10
N THR A 288 9.41 -2.64 -14.30
CA THR A 288 8.59 -3.79 -14.71
C THR A 288 9.40 -5.04 -14.41
N LEU A 289 8.92 -5.87 -13.48
CA LEU A 289 9.60 -7.11 -13.09
C LEU A 289 9.13 -8.31 -13.92
N LEU A 290 7.88 -8.24 -14.41
CA LEU A 290 7.27 -9.24 -15.28
C LEU A 290 6.39 -8.54 -16.31
N ASP A 291 6.57 -8.88 -17.58
CA ASP A 291 5.66 -8.55 -18.67
C ASP A 291 5.64 -9.70 -19.68
N GLU A 292 4.97 -10.78 -19.28
CA GLU A 292 4.87 -12.02 -20.05
C GLU A 292 3.39 -12.43 -20.14
N PRO A 293 2.68 -12.12 -21.24
CA PRO A 293 1.24 -12.40 -21.38
C PRO A 293 0.86 -13.87 -21.15
N ASP A 294 1.75 -14.78 -21.52
CA ASP A 294 1.53 -16.23 -21.40
C ASP A 294 1.98 -16.81 -20.06
N PHE A 295 2.46 -15.99 -19.11
CA PHE A 295 2.99 -16.45 -17.82
C PHE A 295 1.99 -17.30 -17.01
N THR A 296 0.70 -16.99 -17.15
CA THR A 296 -0.41 -17.70 -16.51
C THR A 296 -1.18 -18.59 -17.47
N ARG A 297 -0.91 -18.49 -18.79
CA ARG A 297 -1.70 -19.09 -19.87
C ARG A 297 -3.20 -18.74 -19.78
N GLY A 298 -3.52 -17.56 -19.27
CA GLY A 298 -4.88 -17.04 -19.14
C GLY A 298 -5.63 -17.49 -17.87
N GLU A 299 -5.01 -18.35 -17.05
CA GLU A 299 -5.55 -18.78 -15.77
C GLU A 299 -5.24 -17.76 -14.66
N THR A 300 -6.05 -17.74 -13.61
CA THR A 300 -5.79 -16.91 -12.43
C THR A 300 -4.94 -17.70 -11.45
N LYS A 301 -3.77 -17.18 -11.06
CA LYS A 301 -2.88 -17.81 -10.08
C LYS A 301 -2.37 -16.84 -9.04
N ASP A 302 -2.14 -17.34 -7.83
CA ASP A 302 -1.45 -16.58 -6.78
C ASP A 302 0.06 -16.76 -6.97
N VAL A 303 0.82 -15.65 -6.87
CA VAL A 303 2.24 -15.61 -7.22
C VAL A 303 3.07 -15.15 -6.04
N GLU A 304 4.19 -15.82 -5.80
CA GLU A 304 5.19 -15.37 -4.83
C GLU A 304 6.18 -14.40 -5.50
N LEU A 305 6.20 -13.15 -5.04
CA LEU A 305 7.20 -12.16 -5.41
C LEU A 305 8.14 -11.97 -4.22
N ALA A 306 9.43 -12.28 -4.39
CA ALA A 306 10.45 -11.90 -3.43
C ALA A 306 11.39 -10.86 -4.03
N MET A 307 11.93 -9.94 -3.24
CA MET A 307 12.96 -9.00 -3.68
C MET A 307 13.94 -8.62 -2.58
N ARG A 308 15.17 -8.29 -2.97
CA ARG A 308 16.21 -7.75 -2.09
C ARG A 308 17.22 -6.92 -2.86
N MET A 309 18.01 -6.16 -2.11
CA MET A 309 19.25 -5.57 -2.61
C MET A 309 20.43 -6.24 -1.88
N ILE A 310 21.55 -6.41 -2.58
CA ILE A 310 22.80 -6.90 -2.00
C ILE A 310 24.00 -6.08 -2.50
N GLY A 311 25.14 -6.22 -1.82
CA GLY A 311 26.43 -5.64 -2.22
C GLY A 311 26.81 -4.35 -1.49
N CYS A 312 25.88 -3.39 -1.34
CA CYS A 312 26.22 -2.03 -0.88
C CYS A 312 26.01 -1.76 0.62
N GLY A 313 25.78 -2.80 1.43
CA GLY A 313 25.48 -2.65 2.85
C GLY A 313 24.36 -1.61 3.09
N ARG A 314 24.60 -0.65 3.98
CA ARG A 314 23.64 0.41 4.32
C ARG A 314 23.79 1.70 3.50
N VAL A 315 24.77 1.76 2.59
CA VAL A 315 25.05 3.00 1.83
C VAL A 315 23.88 3.34 0.91
N THR A 316 23.34 2.31 0.28
CA THR A 316 22.19 2.40 -0.60
C THR A 316 20.98 1.83 0.12
N GLY A 317 19.83 2.46 -0.05
CA GLY A 317 18.53 1.91 0.30
C GLY A 317 17.53 2.13 -0.83
N PHE A 318 16.43 1.39 -0.80
CA PHE A 318 15.23 1.76 -1.53
C PHE A 318 14.01 1.54 -0.64
N GLY A 319 12.98 2.33 -0.86
CA GLY A 319 11.67 2.10 -0.25
C GLY A 319 10.67 1.65 -1.28
N LEU A 320 10.12 0.46 -1.09
CA LEU A 320 9.02 -0.07 -1.87
C LEU A 320 7.72 0.60 -1.43
N THR A 321 7.14 1.39 -2.34
CA THR A 321 5.92 2.15 -2.05
C THR A 321 4.69 1.48 -2.61
N HIS A 322 4.79 0.83 -3.78
CA HIS A 322 3.68 0.14 -4.43
C HIS A 322 4.13 -1.14 -5.12
N ILE A 323 3.24 -2.13 -5.12
CA ILE A 323 3.27 -3.23 -6.08
C ILE A 323 1.97 -3.17 -6.87
N TYR A 324 2.08 -3.20 -8.19
CA TYR A 324 0.98 -3.35 -9.12
C TYR A 324 1.11 -4.70 -9.81
N TRP A 325 0.00 -5.39 -10.01
CA TRP A 325 -0.01 -6.63 -10.77
C TRP A 325 -1.33 -6.82 -11.52
N ALA A 326 -1.28 -7.58 -12.60
CA ALA A 326 -2.45 -7.98 -13.36
C ALA A 326 -2.34 -9.43 -13.79
#